data_AF-A0AA43IB53-F1
#
_entry.id   AF-A0AA43IB53-F1
#
_cell.length_a   1.000
_cell.length_b   1.000
_cell.length_c   1.000
_cell.angle_alpha   90.00
_cell.angle_beta   90.00
_cell.angle_gamma   90.00
#
_symmetry.space_group_name_H-M   'P 1'
#
loop_
_entity.id
_entity.type
_entity.pdbx_description
1 polymer ?
#
loop_
_entity_poly.entity_id
_entity_poly.type
_entity_poly.pdbx_seq_one_letter_code
_entity_poly.pdbx_strand_id
1 'polypeptide(L)'
;MKLLISRFIAILILVFPGLIAMKGFLMMKDDIFDYISMHGDDSVVPDFAWLHFGGGFLLFAAGMTFLGGWILARDRKRNYVGPRFKEKQKAKQAAAQETIS
;
A
#
# COMPACT_ATOMS: atom_id res chain seq x y z
N MET A 1 9.11 -29.02 -1.42
CA MET A 1 9.79 -28.03 -0.54
C MET A 1 10.10 -26.68 -1.22
N LYS A 2 10.56 -26.64 -2.49
CA LYS A 2 10.87 -25.39 -3.23
C LYS A 2 9.74 -24.35 -3.25
N LEU A 3 8.48 -24.78 -3.28
CA LEU A 3 7.31 -23.87 -3.25
C LEU A 3 7.08 -23.19 -1.89
N LEU A 4 7.43 -23.83 -0.78
CA LEU A 4 7.29 -23.23 0.56
C LEU A 4 8.33 -22.13 0.74
N ILE A 5 9.57 -22.38 0.33
CA ILE A 5 10.67 -21.40 0.38
C ILE A 5 10.35 -20.20 -0.52
N SER A 6 9.86 -20.43 -1.74
CA SER A 6 9.44 -19.34 -2.64
C SER A 6 8.30 -18.49 -2.07
N ARG A 7 7.31 -19.11 -1.41
CA ARG A 7 6.22 -18.39 -0.72
C ARG A 7 6.72 -17.59 0.47
N PHE A 8 7.63 -18.14 1.25
CA PHE A 8 8.24 -17.47 2.40
C PHE A 8 9.03 -16.22 1.98
N ILE A 9 9.88 -16.35 0.95
CA ILE A 9 10.62 -15.23 0.38
C ILE A 9 9.68 -14.15 -0.16
N ALA A 10 8.60 -14.54 -0.84
CA ALA A 10 7.60 -13.59 -1.33
C ALA A 10 6.91 -12.80 -0.20
N ILE A 11 6.72 -13.42 0.98
CA ILE A 11 6.18 -12.73 2.15
C ILE A 11 7.23 -11.78 2.74
N LEU A 12 8.50 -12.20 2.86
CA LEU A 12 9.58 -11.34 3.34
C LEU A 12 9.75 -10.08 2.49
N ILE A 13 9.66 -10.20 1.16
CA ILE A 13 9.68 -9.05 0.24
C ILE A 13 8.49 -8.11 0.49
N LEU A 14 7.34 -8.66 0.92
CA LEU A 14 6.15 -7.87 1.25
C LEU A 14 6.20 -7.22 2.63
N VAL A 15 6.98 -7.76 3.56
CA VAL A 15 7.12 -7.23 4.92
C VAL A 15 7.87 -5.89 4.89
N PHE A 16 8.94 -5.76 4.11
CA PHE A 16 9.72 -4.53 3.99
C PHE A 16 8.88 -3.26 3.72
N PRO A 17 8.06 -3.19 2.65
CA PRO A 17 7.20 -2.04 2.40
C PRO A 17 6.14 -1.84 3.49
N GLY A 18 5.70 -2.92 4.15
CA GLY A 18 4.83 -2.83 5.33
C GLY A 18 5.52 -2.16 6.52
N LEU A 19 6.80 -2.46 6.78
CA LEU A 19 7.59 -1.82 7.83
C LEU A 19 7.85 -0.33 7.51
N ILE A 20 8.09 0.00 6.24
CA ILE A 20 8.22 1.40 5.80
C ILE A 20 6.91 2.16 6.04
N ALA A 21 5.76 1.55 5.72
CA ALA A 21 4.46 2.14 5.99
C ALA A 21 4.24 2.35 7.50
N MET A 22 4.55 1.35 8.31
CA MET A 22 4.44 1.42 9.77
C MET A 22 5.31 2.56 10.33
N LYS A 23 6.57 2.68 9.88
CA LYS A 23 7.46 3.77 10.29
C LYS A 23 6.91 5.14 9.91
N GLY A 24 6.36 5.29 8.69
CA GLY A 24 5.71 6.53 8.26
C GLY A 24 4.52 6.91 9.14
N PHE A 25 3.70 5.92 9.52
CA PHE A 25 2.59 6.12 10.45
C PHE A 25 3.06 6.52 11.86
N LEU A 26 4.15 5.92 12.36
CA LEU A 26 4.75 6.32 13.65
C LEU A 26 5.22 7.77 13.60
N MET A 27 5.91 8.20 12.53
CA MET A 27 6.31 9.61 12.39
C MET A 27 5.10 10.55 12.46
N MET A 28 4.02 10.24 11.73
CA MET A 28 2.80 11.04 11.77
C MET A 28 2.15 11.09 13.16
N LYS A 29 2.11 9.96 13.88
CA LYS A 29 1.53 9.93 15.23
C LYS A 29 2.38 10.77 16.18
N ASP A 30 3.71 10.65 16.09
CA ASP A 30 4.65 11.32 16.98
C ASP A 30 4.51 12.84 16.83
N ASP A 31 4.47 13.34 15.59
CA ASP A 31 4.26 14.77 15.31
C ASP A 31 2.91 15.29 15.83
N ILE A 32 1.85 14.48 15.77
CA ILE A 32 0.53 14.83 16.32
C ILE A 32 0.56 14.87 17.85
N PHE A 33 1.17 13.87 18.49
CA PHE A 33 1.26 13.81 19.96
C PHE A 33 2.14 14.93 20.50
N ASP A 34 3.27 15.23 19.85
CA ASP A 34 4.17 16.32 20.24
C ASP A 34 3.44 17.67 20.15
N TYR A 35 2.72 17.92 19.05
CA TYR A 35 1.94 19.15 18.89
C TYR A 35 0.86 19.32 19.97
N ILE A 36 0.13 18.24 20.29
CA ILE A 36 -0.90 18.26 21.35
C ILE A 36 -0.26 18.43 22.73
N SER A 37 0.89 17.79 22.98
CA SER A 37 1.62 17.92 24.25
C SER A 37 2.15 19.34 24.47
N MET A 38 2.57 20.03 23.41
CA MET A 38 3.06 21.42 23.47
C MET A 38 1.94 22.44 23.73
N HIS A 39 0.67 22.13 23.43
CA HIS A 39 -0.46 23.03 23.70
C HIS A 39 -0.76 23.24 25.19
N GLY A 40 -0.15 22.46 26.09
CA GLY A 40 -0.30 22.61 27.54
C GLY A 40 0.77 23.47 28.22
N ASP A 41 1.76 23.96 27.48
CA ASP A 41 2.90 24.71 28.02
C ASP A 41 2.91 26.15 27.48
N ASP A 42 2.50 27.11 28.30
CA ASP A 42 2.44 28.55 27.95
C ASP A 42 3.83 29.17 27.67
N SER A 43 4.92 28.40 27.82
CA SER A 43 6.29 28.87 27.63
C SER A 43 6.88 28.58 26.24
N VAL A 44 6.20 27.81 25.39
CA VAL A 44 6.73 27.36 24.08
C VAL A 44 5.74 27.71 22.95
N VAL A 45 6.24 28.30 21.87
CA VAL A 45 5.42 28.51 20.65
C VAL A 45 5.24 27.14 19.99
N PRO A 46 4.00 26.61 19.85
CA PRO A 46 3.79 25.32 19.22
C PRO A 46 4.04 25.45 17.72
N ASP A 47 5.12 24.85 17.23
CA ASP A 47 5.37 24.71 15.80
C ASP A 47 5.09 23.27 15.39
N PHE A 48 4.21 23.10 14.41
CA PHE A 48 3.88 21.77 13.89
C PHE A 48 4.97 21.34 12.91
N ALA A 49 5.53 20.14 13.11
CA ALA A 49 6.60 19.60 12.27
C ALA A 49 6.09 19.16 10.88
N TRP A 50 5.54 20.08 10.08
CA TRP A 50 4.92 19.82 8.77
C TRP A 50 5.83 19.02 7.82
N LEU A 51 7.14 19.28 7.84
CA LEU A 51 8.11 18.55 7.01
C LEU A 51 8.27 17.10 7.46
N HIS A 52 8.31 16.87 8.77
CA HIS A 52 8.44 15.54 9.35
C HIS A 52 7.14 14.74 9.14
N PHE A 53 6.00 15.38 9.38
CA PHE A 53 4.67 14.82 9.18
C PHE A 53 4.41 14.50 7.70
N GLY A 54 4.74 15.43 6.80
CA GLY A 54 4.66 15.25 5.36
C GLY A 54 5.57 14.13 4.86
N GLY A 55 6.79 14.02 5.41
CA GLY A 55 7.70 12.91 5.15
C GLY A 55 7.13 11.56 5.60
N GLY A 56 6.55 11.50 6.80
CA GLY A 56 5.85 10.33 7.34
C GLY A 56 4.66 9.91 6.46
N PHE A 57 3.85 10.88 6.03
CA PHE A 57 2.71 10.65 5.13
C PHE A 57 3.14 10.11 3.78
N LEU A 58 4.21 10.67 3.17
CA LEU A 58 4.74 10.17 1.90
C LEU A 58 5.27 8.73 2.04
N LEU A 59 5.99 8.42 3.11
CA LEU A 59 6.47 7.06 3.38
C LEU A 59 5.32 6.07 3.60
N PHE A 60 4.29 6.49 4.34
CA PHE A 60 3.08 5.71 4.58
C PHE A 60 2.30 5.45 3.28
N ALA A 61 2.03 6.50 2.51
CA ALA A 61 1.32 6.42 1.24
C ALA A 61 2.10 5.58 0.21
N ALA A 62 3.43 5.75 0.12
CA ALA A 62 4.28 4.94 -0.74
C ALA A 62 4.24 3.45 -0.34
N GLY A 63 4.34 3.15 0.95
CA GLY A 63 4.23 1.78 1.46
C GLY A 63 2.86 1.15 1.20
N MET A 64 1.77 1.89 1.43
CA MET A 64 0.39 1.44 1.17
C MET A 64 0.10 1.23 -0.31
N THR A 65 0.49 2.17 -1.17
CA THR A 65 0.28 2.07 -2.62
C THR A 65 1.08 0.91 -3.21
N PHE A 66 2.30 0.69 -2.73
CA PHE A 66 3.09 -0.49 -3.10
C PHE A 66 2.40 -1.80 -2.67
N LEU A 67 1.97 -1.89 -1.39
CA LEU A 67 1.29 -3.09 -0.88
C LEU A 67 0.00 -3.38 -1.67
N GLY A 68 -0.85 -2.37 -1.83
CA GLY A 68 -2.14 -2.48 -2.53
C GLY A 68 -1.96 -2.81 -4.01
N GLY A 69 -1.02 -2.14 -4.69
CA GLY A 69 -0.69 -2.40 -6.09
C GLY A 69 -0.16 -3.82 -6.31
N TRP A 70 0.74 -4.28 -5.43
CA TRP A 70 1.24 -5.65 -5.49
C TRP A 70 0.15 -6.69 -5.24
N ILE A 71 -0.70 -6.48 -4.22
CA ILE A 71 -1.83 -7.36 -3.92
C ILE A 71 -2.75 -7.49 -5.14
N LEU A 72 -3.13 -6.37 -5.76
CA LEU A 72 -3.99 -6.37 -6.95
C LEU A 72 -3.34 -7.09 -8.15
N ALA A 73 -2.06 -6.84 -8.40
CA ALA A 73 -1.31 -7.51 -9.46
C ALA A 73 -1.15 -9.02 -9.22
N ARG A 74 -0.95 -9.42 -7.95
CA ARG A 74 -0.88 -10.82 -7.52
C ARG A 74 -2.23 -11.52 -7.67
N ASP A 75 -3.31 -10.85 -7.28
CA ASP A 75 -4.67 -11.41 -7.30
C ASP A 75 -5.17 -11.64 -8.72
N ARG A 76 -4.90 -10.69 -9.63
CA ARG A 76 -5.20 -10.81 -11.06
C ARG A 76 -4.56 -12.04 -11.71
N LYS A 77 -3.33 -12.42 -11.30
CA LYS A 77 -2.63 -13.61 -11.82
C LYS A 77 -3.21 -14.94 -11.32
N ARG A 78 -3.97 -14.92 -10.22
CA ARG A 78 -4.54 -16.13 -9.60
C ARG A 78 -6.03 -16.31 -9.90
N ASN A 79 -6.61 -15.45 -10.75
CA ASN A 79 -7.98 -15.56 -11.26
C ASN A 79 -9.07 -15.57 -10.15
N TYR A 80 -8.77 -14.93 -9.02
CA TYR A 80 -9.70 -14.62 -7.92
C TYR A 80 -10.50 -13.33 -8.17
N VAL A 81 -10.41 -12.78 -9.38
CA VAL A 81 -11.26 -11.67 -9.81
C VAL A 81 -12.73 -12.13 -9.83
N GLY A 82 -13.61 -11.30 -9.26
CA GLY A 82 -15.04 -11.60 -9.18
C GLY A 82 -15.67 -11.90 -10.56
N PRO A 83 -16.83 -12.59 -10.62
CA PRO A 83 -17.47 -13.06 -11.86
C PRO A 83 -17.55 -12.02 -12.97
N ARG A 84 -17.77 -10.76 -12.60
CA ARG A 84 -17.87 -9.60 -13.50
C ARG A 84 -16.61 -9.31 -14.34
N PHE A 85 -15.42 -9.66 -13.85
CA PHE A 85 -14.16 -9.49 -14.60
C PHE A 85 -13.90 -10.63 -15.58
N LYS A 86 -14.46 -11.82 -15.34
CA LYS A 86 -14.36 -12.97 -16.24
C LYS A 86 -15.23 -12.77 -17.49
N GLU A 87 -16.42 -12.19 -17.34
CA GLU A 87 -17.33 -11.89 -18.46
C GLU A 87 -16.74 -10.89 -19.45
N LYS A 88 -16.06 -9.83 -18.99
CA LYS A 88 -15.40 -8.86 -19.88
C LYS A 88 -14.24 -9.45 -20.70
N GLN A 89 -13.50 -10.41 -20.15
CA GLN A 89 -12.44 -11.09 -20.91
C GLN A 89 -13.01 -12.03 -21.96
N LYS A 90 -14.07 -12.77 -21.63
CA LYS A 90 -14.75 -13.69 -22.56
C LYS A 90 -15.40 -12.94 -23.72
N ALA A 91 -16.06 -11.82 -23.44
CA ALA A 91 -16.65 -10.95 -24.46
C ALA A 91 -15.58 -10.32 -25.39
N LYS A 92 -14.44 -9.91 -24.83
CA LYS A 92 -13.32 -9.37 -25.64
C LYS A 92 -12.68 -10.44 -26.53
N GLN A 93 -12.60 -11.69 -26.07
CA GLN A 93 -12.11 -12.81 -26.87
C GLN A 93 -13.09 -13.20 -27.99
N ALA A 94 -14.39 -13.19 -27.72
CA ALA A 94 -15.42 -13.44 -28.74
C ALA A 94 -15.40 -12.39 -29.86
N ALA A 95 -15.32 -11.10 -29.50
CA ALA A 95 -15.27 -10.00 -30.48
C ALA A 95 -13.96 -9.98 -31.31
N ALA A 96 -12.84 -10.46 -30.74
CA ALA A 96 -11.58 -10.61 -31.47
C ALA A 96 -11.58 -11.80 -32.43
N GLN A 97 -12.50 -12.75 -32.26
CA GLN A 97 -12.61 -13.95 -33.07
C GLN A 97 -13.54 -13.75 -34.27
N GLU A 98 -14.58 -12.91 -34.12
CA GLU A 98 -15.46 -12.46 -35.22
C GLU A 98 -14.79 -11.49 -36.20
N THR A 99 -13.71 -10.82 -35.79
CA THR A 99 -12.97 -9.89 -36.66
C THR A 99 -11.90 -10.58 -37.52
N ILE A 100 -11.64 -11.87 -37.28
CA ILE A 100 -10.64 -12.67 -38.00
C ILE A 100 -11.30 -13.71 -38.93
N SER A 101 -12.61 -13.96 -38.78
CA SER A 101 -13.44 -14.78 -39.69
C SER A 101 -14.06 -13.96 -40.80
#